data_AF-A0A292RC12-F1
#
_entry.id   AF-A0A292RC12-F1
#
_cell.length_a   1.000
_cell.length_b   1.000
_cell.length_c   1.000
_cell.angle_alpha   90.00
_cell.angle_beta   90.00
_cell.angle_gamma   90.00
#
_symmetry.space_group_name_H-M   'P 1'
#
loop_
_entity.id
_entity.type
_entity.pdbx_description
1 polymer ?
#
loop_
_entity_poly.entity_id
_entity_poly.type
_entity_poly.pdbx_seq_one_letter_code
_entity_poly.pdbx_strand_id
1 'polypeptide(L)' 'MRNRLFDSWFAYANDKEQYVIMVANIQDLEGVDNYAAMILRKDNPHFVDYVSEFNNTVNMFMLKPEH' A
#
# COMPACT_ATOMS: atom_id res chain seq x y z
N MET A 1 -13.41 -0.11 -6.53
CA MET A 1 -13.30 1.02 -7.50
C MET A 1 -12.26 2.07 -7.05
N ARG A 2 -12.02 2.25 -5.75
CA ARG A 2 -11.09 3.26 -5.19
C ARG A 2 -9.60 2.98 -5.44
N ASN A 3 -9.18 1.72 -5.56
CA ASN A 3 -7.80 1.37 -5.97
C ASN A 3 -7.40 1.98 -7.32
N ARG A 4 -8.32 1.99 -8.28
CA ARG A 4 -8.08 2.54 -9.63
C ARG A 4 -7.84 4.05 -9.62
N LEU A 5 -8.29 4.78 -8.60
CA LEU A 5 -8.02 6.21 -8.47
C LEU A 5 -6.56 6.47 -8.12
N PHE A 6 -5.95 5.65 -7.25
CA PHE A 6 -4.53 5.77 -6.92
C PHE A 6 -3.65 5.45 -8.13
N ASP A 7 -3.95 4.35 -8.83
CA ASP A 7 -3.24 3.97 -10.06
C ASP A 7 -3.40 5.05 -11.15
N SER A 8 -4.63 5.54 -11.35
CA SER A 8 -4.91 6.57 -12.36
C SER A 8 -4.29 7.91 -12.02
N TRP A 9 -4.25 8.30 -10.74
CA TRP A 9 -3.62 9.55 -10.31
C TRP A 9 -2.10 9.48 -10.47
N PHE A 10 -1.51 8.35 -10.07
CA PHE A 10 -0.06 8.15 -10.14
C PHE A 10 0.46 8.03 -11.58
N ALA A 11 -0.36 7.54 -12.52
CA ALA A 11 0.01 7.42 -13.93
C ALA A 11 0.42 8.74 -14.60
N TYR A 12 -0.07 9.88 -14.10
CA TYR A 12 0.24 11.21 -14.62
C TYR A 12 1.34 11.94 -13.84
N ALA A 13 1.90 11.33 -12.79
CA ALA A 13 2.99 11.93 -12.03
C ALA A 13 4.28 11.98 -12.88
N ASN A 14 4.99 13.10 -12.78
CA ASN A 14 6.35 13.20 -13.31
C ASN A 14 7.25 12.19 -12.62
N ASP A 15 8.20 11.64 -13.37
CA ASP A 15 9.18 10.66 -12.87
C ASP A 15 8.57 9.41 -12.22
N LYS A 16 7.30 9.06 -12.51
CA LYS A 16 6.64 7.86 -11.95
C LYS A 16 7.46 6.57 -12.08
N GLU A 17 8.28 6.48 -13.12
CA GLU A 17 9.23 5.40 -13.39
C GLU A 17 10.22 5.17 -12.23
N GLN A 18 10.53 6.21 -11.45
CA GLN A 18 11.45 6.16 -10.32
C GLN A 18 10.80 5.63 -9.04
N TYR A 19 9.50 5.38 -9.04
CA TYR A 19 8.74 5.02 -7.85
C TYR A 19 8.03 3.68 -8.05
N VAL A 20 7.70 3.04 -6.92
CA VAL A 20 6.78 1.92 -6.82
C VAL A 20 5.58 2.38 -6.03
N ILE A 21 4.39 2.04 -6.51
CA ILE A 21 3.14 2.22 -5.79
C ILE A 21 2.61 0.84 -5.38
N MET A 22 2.29 0.69 -4.11
CA MET A 22 1.63 -0.48 -3.55
C MET A 22 0.31 -0.03 -2.95
N VAL A 23 -0.78 -0.72 -3.29
CA VAL A 23 -2.12 -0.41 -2.79
C VAL A 23 -2.69 -1.65 -2.12
N ALA A 24 -3.24 -1.47 -0.92
CA ALA A 24 -3.90 -2.51 -0.15
C ALA A 24 -5.34 -2.09 0.16
N ASN A 25 -6.25 -3.05 0.09
CA ASN A 25 -7.60 -2.94 0.64
C ASN A 25 -7.63 -3.74 1.94
N ILE A 26 -8.03 -3.11 3.04
CA ILE A 26 -8.07 -3.68 4.38
C ILE A 26 -9.53 -3.67 4.81
N GLN A 27 -10.13 -4.84 5.01
CA GLN A 27 -11.49 -4.93 5.53
C GLN A 27 -11.44 -4.99 7.05
N ASP A 28 -12.15 -4.08 7.72
CA ASP A 28 -12.25 -4.12 9.19
C ASP A 28 -13.30 -5.15 9.68
N LEU A 29 -13.44 -5.23 11.00
CA LEU A 29 -14.35 -6.19 11.66
C LEU A 29 -15.83 -5.94 11.35
N GLU A 30 -16.19 -4.75 10.90
CA GLU A 30 -17.56 -4.39 10.52
C GLU A 30 -17.82 -4.62 9.01
N GLY A 31 -16.82 -5.16 8.30
CA GLY A 31 -16.89 -5.41 6.86
C GLY A 31 -16.65 -4.16 6.02
N VAL A 32 -16.17 -3.06 6.61
CA VAL A 32 -15.92 -1.80 5.89
C VAL A 32 -14.56 -1.86 5.20
N ASP A 33 -14.57 -1.55 3.90
CA ASP A 33 -13.38 -1.46 3.08
C ASP A 33 -12.57 -0.19 3.37
N ASN A 34 -11.41 -0.37 4.00
CA ASN A 34 -10.38 0.65 4.13
C ASN A 34 -9.31 0.46 3.04
N TYR A 35 -8.58 1.54 2.74
CA TYR A 35 -7.61 1.55 1.65
C TYR A 35 -6.33 2.26 2.11
N ALA A 36 -5.19 1.62 1.88
CA ALA A 36 -3.87 2.16 2.16
C ALA A 36 -3.00 2.10 0.90
N ALA A 37 -2.17 3.11 0.70
CA ALA A 37 -1.21 3.12 -0.40
C ALA A 37 0.17 3.59 0.10
N MET A 38 1.22 2.95 -0.41
CA MET A 38 2.60 3.37 -0.23
C MET A 38 3.18 3.75 -1.59
N ILE A 39 3.85 4.90 -1.65
CA ILE A 39 4.61 5.36 -2.80
C ILE A 39 6.07 5.50 -2.36
N LEU A 40 6.97 4.76 -2.99
CA LEU A 40 8.37 4.67 -2.57
C LEU A 40 9.31 4.78 -3.76
N ARG A 41 10.37 5.59 -3.63
CA ARG A 41 11.43 5.67 -4.65
C ARG A 41 12.20 4.36 -4.73
N LYS A 42 12.45 3.87 -5.94
CA LYS A 42 13.20 2.64 -6.23
C LYS A 42 14.66 2.68 -5.77
N ASP A 43 15.24 3.86 -5.66
CA ASP A 43 16.63 4.08 -5.21
C ASP A 43 16.76 4.35 -3.70
N ASN A 44 15.68 4.19 -2.93
CA ASN A 44 15.74 4.33 -1.47
C ASN A 44 16.63 3.21 -0.88
N PRO A 45 17.64 3.54 -0.05
CA PRO A 45 18.54 2.52 0.54
C PRO A 45 17.81 1.53 1.46
N HIS A 46 16.63 1.89 1.98
CA HIS A 46 15.78 1.06 2.83
C HIS A 46 14.56 0.50 2.09
N PHE A 47 14.62 0.42 0.75
CA PHE A 47 13.48 0.01 -0.07
C PHE A 47 12.85 -1.31 0.39
N VAL A 48 13.69 -2.32 0.62
CA VAL A 48 13.24 -3.65 1.04
C VAL A 48 12.59 -3.61 2.42
N ASP A 49 13.17 -2.86 3.36
CA ASP A 49 12.65 -2.76 4.73
C ASP A 49 11.26 -2.14 4.74
N TYR A 50 11.05 -1.06 3.99
CA TYR A 50 9.75 -0.38 3.92
C TYR A 50 8.68 -1.20 3.19
N VAL A 51 9.05 -1.91 2.12
CA VAL A 51 8.14 -2.85 1.44
C VAL A 51 7.74 -3.99 2.39
N SER A 52 8.70 -4.53 3.14
CA SER A 52 8.44 -5.58 4.13
C SER A 52 7.50 -5.07 5.23
N GLU A 53 7.79 -3.91 5.82
CA GLU A 53 7.00 -3.34 6.91
C GLU A 53 5.58 -2.98 6.48
N PHE A 54 5.42 -2.43 5.28
CA PHE A 54 4.10 -2.14 4.73
C PHE A 54 3.26 -3.41 4.59
N ASN A 55 3.84 -4.49 4.04
CA ASN A 55 3.15 -5.77 3.91
C ASN A 55 2.80 -6.37 5.28
N ASN A 56 3.72 -6.32 6.25
CA ASN A 56 3.49 -6.81 7.61
C ASN A 56 2.35 -6.03 8.28
N THR A 57 2.34 -4.71 8.13
CA THR A 57 1.30 -3.84 8.68
C THR A 57 -0.07 -4.13 8.06
N VAL A 58 -0.15 -4.24 6.73
CA VAL A 58 -1.41 -4.59 6.03
C VAL A 58 -1.91 -5.95 6.50
N ASN A 59 -1.04 -6.95 6.58
CA ASN A 59 -1.40 -8.28 7.06
C ASN A 59 -1.86 -8.26 8.52
N MET A 60 -1.19 -7.50 9.39
CA MET A 60 -1.59 -7.35 10.79
C MET A 60 -3.03 -6.84 10.92
N PHE A 61 -3.45 -5.89 10.08
CA PHE A 61 -4.83 -5.39 10.11
C PHE A 61 -5.85 -6.36 9.51
N MET A 62 -5.42 -7.30 8.65
CA MET A 62 -6.29 -8.34 8.07
C MET A 62 -6.44 -9.57 8.97
N LEU A 63 -5.45 -9.83 9.82
CA LEU A 63 -5.46 -10.97 10.72
C LEU A 63 -6.26 -10.63 11.98
N LYS A 64 -7.19 -11.51 12.35
CA LYS A 64 -7.84 -11.44 13.65
C LYS A 64 -6.79 -11.71 14.73
N PRO A 65 -6.70 -10.91 15.82
CA PRO A 65 -5.81 -11.23 16.93
C PRO A 65 -6.12 -12.64 17.44
N GLU A 66 -5.09 -13.48 17.57
CA GLU A 66 -5.24 -14.75 18.28
C GLU A 66 -5.46 -14.43 19.77
N HIS A 67 -6.54 -14.98 20.33
CA HIS A 67 -6.90 -14.84 21.75
C HIS A 67 -6.00 -15.71 22.64
#